data_AF-A0A2D2GYU8-F1
#
_entry.id   AF-A0A2D2GYU8-F1
#
_cell.length_a   1.000
_cell.length_b   1.000
_cell.length_c   1.000
_cell.angle_alpha   90.00
_cell.angle_beta   90.00
_cell.angle_gamma   90.00
#
_symmetry.space_group_name_H-M   'P 1'
#
loop_
_entity.id
_entity.type
_entity.pdbx_description
1 polymer ?
#
loop_
_entity_poly.entity_id
_entity_poly.type
_entity_poly.pdbx_seq_one_letter_code
_entity_poly.pdbx_strand_id
1 'polypeptide(L)'
;MARLLERGIQERRFLFPDNGTVRIMETWQPPSEVEDGLADLAAQHLSELEIALRPAERGVLLARILALLSHFRAEPNPPQVEQMIADDWAEDLGEFPIWAVEEACRQWRRTRKWRPQICEMVALCREAVSEPETRRQRLQALLYRAETRRNPMLRRMEDLTQRTFRRVPA
;
A
#
# COMPACT_ATOMS: atom_id res chain seq x y z
N MET A 1 -13.88 -8.03 11.85
CA MET A 1 -12.46 -7.71 11.60
C MET A 1 -12.05 -6.29 12.03
N ALA A 2 -12.72 -5.22 11.60
CA ALA A 2 -12.37 -3.83 11.94
C ALA A 2 -12.15 -3.58 13.46
N ARG A 3 -13.10 -3.97 14.31
CA ARG A 3 -12.99 -3.86 15.78
C ARG A 3 -11.81 -4.62 16.39
N LEU A 4 -11.28 -5.66 15.74
CA LEU A 4 -10.11 -6.40 16.21
C LEU A 4 -8.82 -5.66 15.89
N LEU A 5 -8.74 -5.06 14.69
CA LEU A 5 -7.61 -4.24 14.28
C LEU A 5 -7.50 -2.96 15.12
N GLU A 6 -8.63 -2.42 15.54
CA GLU A 6 -8.72 -1.28 16.48
C GLU A 6 -8.23 -1.61 17.90
N ARG A 7 -8.27 -2.88 18.30
CA ARG A 7 -7.81 -3.34 19.63
C ARG A 7 -6.30 -3.51 19.73
N GLY A 8 -5.56 -3.42 18.62
CA GLY A 8 -4.11 -3.47 18.66
C GLY A 8 -3.52 -2.28 19.40
N ILE A 9 -2.34 -2.47 19.99
CA ILE A 9 -1.64 -1.39 20.69
C ILE A 9 -1.04 -0.48 19.63
N GLN A 10 -1.46 0.79 19.63
CA GLN A 10 -1.01 1.79 18.68
C GLN A 10 -0.13 2.80 19.41
N GLU A 11 1.19 2.71 19.22
CA GLU A 11 2.11 3.76 19.64
C GLU A 11 2.25 4.78 18.53
N ARG A 12 1.99 6.06 18.84
CA ARG A 12 2.26 7.18 17.93
C ARG A 12 3.44 7.98 18.45
N ARG A 13 4.52 8.05 17.67
CA ARG A 13 5.67 8.91 17.96
C ARG A 13 5.70 10.06 16.98
N PHE A 14 5.74 11.27 17.50
CA PHE A 14 5.92 12.46 16.70
C PHE A 14 7.42 12.71 16.52
N LEU A 15 7.88 12.68 15.28
CA LEU A 15 9.22 13.08 14.92
C LEU A 15 9.18 14.53 14.44
N PHE A 16 9.98 15.36 15.10
CA PHE A 16 10.17 16.76 14.78
C PHE A 16 11.58 16.93 14.20
N PRO A 17 11.79 16.68 12.91
CA PRO A 17 13.09 16.91 12.29
C PRO A 17 13.39 18.42 12.26
N ASP A 18 14.66 18.79 12.44
CA ASP A 18 15.11 20.19 12.55
C ASP A 18 14.71 21.06 11.34
N ASN A 19 14.50 20.46 10.16
CA ASN A 19 14.03 21.12 8.94
C ASN A 19 12.98 20.29 8.16
N GLY A 20 11.81 20.05 8.74
CA GLY A 20 10.75 19.33 8.00
C GLY A 20 9.37 19.32 8.65
N THR A 21 8.41 18.75 7.92
CA THR A 21 7.05 18.54 8.42
C THR A 21 7.06 17.50 9.55
N VAL A 22 6.27 17.73 10.59
CA VAL A 22 6.07 16.76 11.68
C VAL A 22 5.68 15.41 11.08
N ARG A 23 6.44 14.36 11.40
CA ARG A 23 6.12 13.00 10.97
C ARG A 23 5.49 12.25 12.12
N ILE A 24 4.36 11.60 11.89
CA ILE A 24 3.77 10.68 12.85
C ILE A 24 4.21 9.28 12.47
N MET A 25 5.05 8.68 13.30
CA MET A 25 5.34 7.26 13.20
C MET A 25 4.31 6.49 14.03
N GLU A 26 3.53 5.67 13.36
CA GLU A 26 2.62 4.73 14.01
C GLU A 26 3.27 3.36 14.06
N THR A 27 3.39 2.79 15.25
CA THR A 27 3.71 1.39 15.45
C THR A 27 2.47 0.69 15.96
N TRP A 28 1.94 -0.24 15.16
CA TRP A 28 0.80 -1.06 15.54
C TRP A 28 1.28 -2.46 15.92
N GLN A 29 0.84 -2.96 17.07
CA GLN A 29 1.10 -4.32 17.51
C GLN A 29 -0.20 -5.11 17.69
N PRO A 30 -0.24 -6.37 17.23
CA PRO A 30 -1.40 -7.22 17.43
C PRO A 30 -1.64 -7.51 18.93
N PRO A 31 -2.91 -7.62 19.36
CA PRO A 31 -3.28 -7.96 20.74
C PRO A 31 -2.60 -9.25 21.24
N SER A 32 -2.44 -9.38 22.57
CA SER A 32 -1.82 -10.56 23.18
C SER A 32 -2.65 -11.83 23.05
N GLU A 33 -3.97 -11.68 23.02
CA GLU A 33 -4.93 -12.77 22.91
C GLU A 33 -5.52 -12.74 21.49
N VAL A 34 -5.08 -13.67 20.65
CA VAL A 34 -5.69 -13.95 19.35
C VAL A 34 -6.28 -15.35 19.44
N GLU A 35 -7.61 -15.44 19.46
CA GLU A 35 -8.32 -16.73 19.43
C GLU A 35 -8.09 -17.45 18.11
N ASP A 36 -8.01 -18.78 18.12
CA ASP A 36 -7.67 -19.57 16.94
C ASP A 36 -8.68 -19.39 15.78
N GLY A 37 -9.97 -19.21 16.07
CA GLY A 37 -11.00 -18.91 15.05
C GLY A 37 -10.88 -17.50 14.44
N LEU A 38 -10.20 -16.57 15.11
CA LEU A 38 -9.91 -15.24 14.55
C LEU A 38 -8.74 -15.28 13.56
N ALA A 39 -7.83 -16.25 13.70
CA ALA A 39 -6.72 -16.42 12.77
C ALA A 39 -7.22 -16.86 11.39
N ASP A 40 -8.15 -17.84 11.33
CA ASP A 40 -8.71 -18.31 10.06
C ASP A 40 -9.51 -17.20 9.34
N LEU A 41 -10.29 -16.43 10.09
CA LEU A 41 -11.00 -15.26 9.56
C LEU A 41 -10.04 -14.16 9.09
N ALA A 42 -8.91 -13.95 9.79
CA ALA A 42 -7.88 -13.00 9.37
C ALA A 42 -7.18 -13.44 8.08
N ALA A 43 -6.93 -14.74 7.91
CA ALA A 43 -6.35 -15.30 6.69
C ALA A 43 -7.30 -15.12 5.49
N GLN A 44 -8.60 -15.37 5.68
CA GLN A 44 -9.59 -15.14 4.62
C GLN A 44 -9.63 -13.68 4.18
N HIS A 45 -9.74 -12.74 5.12
CA HIS A 45 -9.76 -11.31 4.79
C HIS A 45 -8.43 -10.81 4.19
N LEU A 46 -7.30 -11.37 4.62
CA LEU A 46 -6.00 -11.06 4.01
C LEU A 46 -5.98 -11.50 2.55
N SER A 47 -6.43 -12.72 2.25
CA SER A 47 -6.51 -13.21 0.87
C SER A 47 -7.40 -12.35 -0.02
N GLU A 48 -8.55 -11.88 0.50
CA GLU A 48 -9.44 -10.96 -0.23
C GLU A 48 -8.75 -9.64 -0.54
N LEU A 49 -8.03 -9.06 0.43
CA LEU A 49 -7.28 -7.82 0.25
C LEU A 49 -6.11 -7.99 -0.71
N GLU A 50 -5.38 -9.09 -0.64
CA GLU A 50 -4.27 -9.39 -1.55
C GLU A 50 -4.75 -9.49 -3.00
N ILE A 51 -5.94 -10.07 -3.23
CA ILE A 51 -6.57 -10.07 -4.56
C ILE A 51 -6.94 -8.65 -4.98
N ALA A 52 -7.57 -7.87 -4.10
CA ALA A 52 -7.99 -6.51 -4.40
C ALA A 52 -6.81 -5.54 -4.64
N LEU A 53 -5.66 -5.79 -4.01
CA LEU A 53 -4.45 -4.99 -4.13
C LEU A 53 -3.52 -5.44 -5.25
N ARG A 54 -3.89 -6.46 -6.03
CA ARG A 54 -3.08 -6.88 -7.18
C ARG A 54 -2.90 -5.72 -8.16
N PRO A 55 -1.67 -5.48 -8.64
CA PRO A 55 -1.45 -4.43 -9.61
C PRO A 55 -2.26 -4.63 -10.88
N ALA A 56 -2.66 -3.51 -11.49
CA ALA A 56 -3.45 -3.52 -12.71
C ALA A 56 -2.66 -4.16 -13.88
N GLU A 57 -3.39 -4.82 -14.79
CA GLU A 57 -2.80 -5.19 -16.06
C GLU A 57 -2.44 -3.91 -16.85
N ARG A 58 -1.23 -3.87 -17.43
CA ARG A 58 -0.70 -2.71 -18.15
C ARG A 58 -1.67 -2.16 -19.20
N GLY A 59 -2.31 -3.02 -19.99
CA GLY A 59 -3.27 -2.57 -21.02
C GLY A 59 -4.47 -1.84 -20.43
N VAL A 60 -5.05 -2.37 -19.36
CA VAL A 60 -6.21 -1.79 -18.67
C VAL A 60 -5.82 -0.47 -17.99
N LEU A 61 -4.66 -0.43 -17.33
CA LEU A 61 -4.07 0.78 -16.76
C LEU A 61 -3.95 1.89 -17.80
N LEU A 62 -3.27 1.61 -18.91
CA LEU A 62 -3.02 2.61 -19.96
C LEU A 62 -4.30 3.07 -20.63
N ALA A 63 -5.23 2.15 -20.93
CA ALA A 63 -6.54 2.52 -21.45
C ALA A 63 -7.26 3.50 -20.50
N ARG A 64 -7.17 3.27 -19.19
CA ARG A 64 -7.81 4.13 -18.20
C ARG A 64 -7.18 5.52 -18.13
N ILE A 65 -5.85 5.59 -18.16
CA ILE A 65 -5.09 6.85 -18.12
C ILE A 65 -5.27 7.64 -19.42
N LEU A 66 -5.17 7.01 -20.59
CA LEU A 66 -5.38 7.69 -21.87
C LEU A 66 -6.77 8.32 -21.96
N ALA A 67 -7.79 7.61 -21.47
CA ALA A 67 -9.15 8.15 -21.40
C ALA A 67 -9.31 9.26 -20.33
N LEU A 68 -8.47 9.34 -19.30
CA LEU A 68 -8.40 10.52 -18.45
C LEU A 68 -7.79 11.69 -19.21
N LEU A 69 -6.65 11.45 -19.88
CA LEU A 69 -5.88 12.49 -20.59
C LEU A 69 -6.65 13.07 -21.77
N SER A 70 -7.54 12.30 -22.42
CA SER A 70 -8.37 12.77 -23.54
C SER A 70 -9.37 13.86 -23.16
N HIS A 71 -9.66 14.06 -21.87
CA HIS A 71 -10.48 15.19 -21.42
C HIS A 71 -9.76 16.54 -21.50
N PHE A 72 -8.44 16.53 -21.70
CA PHE A 72 -7.62 17.72 -21.74
C PHE A 72 -7.12 17.94 -23.17
N ARG A 73 -7.40 19.12 -23.73
CA ARG A 73 -6.92 19.48 -25.06
C ARG A 73 -5.39 19.51 -25.06
N ALA A 74 -4.78 18.78 -25.99
CA ALA A 74 -3.36 18.83 -26.27
C ALA A 74 -3.17 18.62 -27.77
N GLU A 75 -2.10 19.20 -28.32
CA GLU A 75 -1.64 18.83 -29.65
C GLU A 75 -1.14 17.37 -29.62
N PRO A 76 -1.39 16.59 -30.68
CA PRO A 76 -0.93 15.20 -30.74
C PRO A 76 0.60 15.18 -30.74
N ASN A 77 1.17 14.25 -29.99
CA ASN A 77 2.61 14.04 -30.01
C ASN A 77 2.98 13.13 -31.20
N PRO A 78 4.24 13.13 -31.64
CA PRO A 78 4.73 12.09 -32.54
C PRO A 78 4.49 10.69 -31.94
N PRO A 79 4.15 9.66 -32.73
CA PRO A 79 3.81 8.34 -32.22
C PRO A 79 4.87 7.72 -31.29
N GLN A 80 6.16 7.94 -31.57
CA GLN A 80 7.24 7.45 -30.71
C GLN A 80 7.23 8.11 -29.33
N VAL A 81 6.91 9.41 -29.27
CA VAL A 81 6.82 10.16 -28.02
C VAL A 81 5.57 9.73 -27.23
N GLU A 82 4.45 9.46 -27.91
CA GLU A 82 3.26 8.91 -27.26
C GLU A 82 3.53 7.55 -26.60
N GLN A 83 4.31 6.69 -27.27
CA GLN A 83 4.70 5.40 -26.71
C GLN A 83 5.60 5.58 -25.47
N MET A 84 6.60 6.45 -25.52
CA MET A 84 7.46 6.73 -24.37
C MET A 84 6.67 7.26 -23.18
N ILE A 85 5.74 8.20 -23.42
CA ILE A 85 4.85 8.71 -22.37
C ILE A 85 4.02 7.57 -21.80
N ALA A 86 3.40 6.72 -22.64
CA ALA A 86 2.63 5.59 -22.16
C ALA A 86 3.48 4.63 -21.31
N ASP A 87 4.74 4.42 -21.66
CA ASP A 87 5.66 3.57 -20.89
C ASP A 87 5.97 4.19 -19.51
N ASP A 88 6.22 5.50 -19.43
CA ASP A 88 6.42 6.21 -18.17
C ASP A 88 5.19 6.08 -17.24
N TRP A 89 3.98 6.25 -17.80
CA TRP A 89 2.74 6.06 -17.05
C TRP A 89 2.56 4.61 -16.58
N ALA A 90 2.96 3.64 -17.39
CA ALA A 90 2.89 2.22 -17.04
C ALA A 90 3.89 1.84 -15.94
N GLU A 91 5.10 2.40 -15.98
CA GLU A 91 6.13 2.18 -14.98
C GLU A 91 5.70 2.73 -13.62
N ASP A 92 5.30 4.00 -13.58
CA ASP A 92 5.01 4.71 -12.32
C ASP A 92 3.69 4.29 -11.68
N LEU A 93 2.69 3.87 -12.47
CA LEU A 93 1.40 3.43 -11.94
C LEU A 93 1.20 1.91 -11.94
N GLY A 94 2.14 1.17 -12.53
CA GLY A 94 2.07 -0.28 -12.66
C GLY A 94 2.10 -1.04 -11.34
N GLU A 95 2.43 -0.38 -10.22
CA GLU A 95 2.36 -0.95 -8.88
C GLU A 95 0.95 -0.92 -8.26
N PHE A 96 0.03 -0.12 -8.80
CA PHE A 96 -1.29 0.10 -8.20
C PHE A 96 -2.38 -0.79 -8.80
N PRO A 97 -3.37 -1.21 -7.99
CA PRO A 97 -4.54 -1.90 -8.49
C PRO A 97 -5.44 -0.97 -9.31
N ILE A 98 -6.19 -1.54 -10.25
CA ILE A 98 -6.99 -0.75 -11.20
C ILE A 98 -8.02 0.15 -10.50
N TRP A 99 -8.64 -0.31 -9.42
CA TRP A 99 -9.63 0.47 -8.69
C TRP A 99 -9.03 1.75 -8.08
N ALA A 100 -7.76 1.73 -7.68
CA ALA A 100 -7.08 2.90 -7.13
C ALA A 100 -6.80 3.93 -8.24
N VAL A 101 -6.41 3.45 -9.42
CA VAL A 101 -6.21 4.29 -10.60
C VAL A 101 -7.52 4.91 -11.06
N GLU A 102 -8.62 4.15 -11.07
CA GLU A 102 -9.95 4.64 -11.37
C GLU A 102 -10.43 5.70 -10.36
N GLU A 103 -10.15 5.49 -9.08
CA GLU A 103 -10.45 6.45 -8.02
C GLU A 103 -9.65 7.75 -8.21
N ALA A 104 -8.35 7.65 -8.43
CA ALA A 104 -7.49 8.80 -8.70
C ALA A 104 -7.99 9.59 -9.93
N CYS A 105 -8.33 8.89 -11.01
CA CYS A 105 -8.90 9.51 -12.21
C CYS A 105 -10.23 10.23 -11.91
N ARG A 106 -11.10 9.61 -11.12
CA ARG A 106 -12.41 10.16 -10.71
C ARG A 106 -12.22 11.41 -9.84
N GLN A 107 -11.36 11.35 -8.84
CA GLN A 107 -11.06 12.46 -7.96
C GLN A 107 -10.46 13.63 -8.74
N TRP A 108 -9.52 13.35 -9.65
CA TRP A 108 -8.89 14.37 -10.49
C TRP A 108 -9.93 15.14 -11.31
N ARG A 109 -10.77 14.43 -12.08
CA ARG A 109 -11.82 15.04 -12.91
C ARG A 109 -12.81 15.91 -12.12
N ARG A 110 -13.02 15.61 -10.83
CA ARG A 110 -13.98 16.33 -9.98
C ARG A 110 -13.38 17.54 -9.27
N THR A 111 -12.06 17.59 -9.12
CA THR A 111 -11.40 18.59 -8.25
C THR A 111 -10.39 19.47 -8.98
N ARG A 112 -9.90 19.05 -10.15
CA ARG A 112 -8.84 19.74 -10.89
C ARG A 112 -9.29 20.11 -12.30
N LYS A 113 -8.81 21.26 -12.76
CA LYS A 113 -9.13 21.81 -14.10
C LYS A 113 -8.09 21.46 -15.16
N TRP A 114 -6.86 21.18 -14.75
CA TRP A 114 -5.72 21.02 -15.64
C TRP A 114 -5.32 19.55 -15.80
N ARG A 115 -4.57 19.28 -16.87
CA ARG A 115 -4.03 17.95 -17.17
C ARG A 115 -3.15 17.49 -15.99
N PRO A 116 -3.34 16.26 -15.48
CA PRO A 116 -2.53 15.74 -14.39
C PRO A 116 -1.08 15.52 -14.81
N GLN A 117 -0.16 15.70 -13.87
CA GLN A 117 1.19 15.13 -13.92
C GLN A 117 1.17 13.68 -13.40
N ILE A 118 2.12 12.85 -13.83
CA ILE A 118 2.23 11.44 -13.40
C ILE A 118 2.35 11.36 -11.88
N CYS A 119 3.23 12.17 -11.28
CA CYS A 119 3.46 12.19 -9.84
C CYS A 119 2.20 12.53 -9.01
N GLU A 120 1.28 13.33 -9.55
CA GLU A 120 0.02 13.66 -8.88
C GLU A 120 -0.92 12.47 -8.88
N MET A 121 -0.95 11.71 -9.98
CA MET A 121 -1.74 10.47 -10.06
C MET A 121 -1.16 9.38 -9.17
N VAL A 122 0.17 9.27 -9.09
CA VAL A 122 0.86 8.39 -8.12
C VAL A 122 0.46 8.76 -6.69
N ALA A 123 0.46 10.05 -6.34
CA ALA A 123 0.07 10.50 -5.01
C ALA A 123 -1.38 10.11 -4.67
N LEU A 124 -2.32 10.28 -5.60
CA LEU A 124 -3.72 9.88 -5.41
C LEU A 124 -3.89 8.36 -5.31
N CYS A 125 -3.15 7.58 -6.10
CA CYS A 125 -3.19 6.12 -6.00
C CYS A 125 -2.65 5.65 -4.65
N ARG A 126 -1.54 6.24 -4.17
CA ARG A 126 -0.98 5.98 -2.83
C ARG A 126 -1.97 6.32 -1.72
N GLU A 127 -2.66 7.44 -1.82
CA GLU A 127 -3.72 7.82 -0.89
C GLU A 127 -4.84 6.78 -0.89
N ALA A 128 -5.33 6.38 -2.07
CA ALA A 128 -6.40 5.40 -2.21
C ALA A 128 -6.05 4.03 -1.59
N VAL A 129 -4.83 3.52 -1.81
CA VAL A 129 -4.41 2.22 -1.26
C VAL A 129 -3.95 2.26 0.19
N SER A 130 -3.75 3.44 0.79
CA SER A 130 -3.14 3.59 2.11
C SER A 130 -3.86 2.82 3.22
N GLU A 131 -5.20 2.92 3.30
CA GLU A 131 -5.99 2.21 4.31
C GLU A 131 -6.02 0.69 4.05
N PRO A 132 -6.33 0.18 2.84
CA PRO A 132 -6.21 -1.24 2.52
C PRO A 132 -4.82 -1.84 2.81
N GLU A 133 -3.74 -1.12 2.48
CA GLU A 133 -2.36 -1.55 2.75
C GLU A 133 -2.07 -1.63 4.26
N THR A 134 -2.49 -0.61 5.02
CA THR A 134 -2.40 -0.65 6.49
C THR A 134 -3.16 -1.84 7.05
N ARG A 135 -4.35 -2.12 6.53
CA ARG A 135 -5.17 -3.26 6.94
C ARG A 135 -4.48 -4.58 6.62
N ARG A 136 -3.90 -4.72 5.42
CA ARG A 136 -3.11 -5.89 4.99
C ARG A 136 -1.95 -6.14 5.95
N GLN A 137 -1.15 -5.12 6.26
CA GLN A 137 -0.02 -5.22 7.19
C GLN A 137 -0.46 -5.67 8.59
N ARG A 138 -1.55 -5.12 9.12
CA ARG A 138 -2.06 -5.51 10.45
C ARG A 138 -2.60 -6.94 10.48
N LEU A 139 -3.25 -7.41 9.41
CA LEU A 139 -3.70 -8.80 9.27
C LEU A 139 -2.51 -9.76 9.20
N GLN A 140 -1.46 -9.43 8.43
CA GLN A 140 -0.23 -10.21 8.38
C GLN A 140 0.43 -10.31 9.77
N ALA A 141 0.49 -9.21 10.53
CA ALA A 141 1.02 -9.23 11.89
C ALA A 141 0.17 -10.07 12.86
N LEU A 142 -1.16 -10.10 12.71
CA LEU A 142 -2.03 -10.99 13.49
C LEU A 142 -1.74 -12.47 13.21
N LEU A 143 -1.64 -12.84 11.94
CA LEU A 143 -1.36 -14.22 11.53
C LEU A 143 0.02 -14.67 12.01
N TYR A 144 1.03 -13.83 11.83
CA TYR A 144 2.39 -14.08 12.33
C TYR A 144 2.40 -14.34 13.85
N ARG A 145 1.63 -13.55 14.62
CA ARG A 145 1.51 -13.75 16.06
C ARG A 145 0.78 -15.04 16.43
N ALA A 146 -0.29 -15.38 15.70
CA ALA A 146 -1.03 -16.62 15.91
C ALA A 146 -0.15 -17.86 15.65
N GLU A 147 0.62 -17.84 14.56
CA GLU A 147 1.61 -18.89 14.25
C GLU A 147 2.69 -18.99 15.32
N THR A 148 3.23 -17.87 15.77
CA THR A 148 4.26 -17.83 16.83
C THR A 148 3.74 -18.38 18.16
N ARG A 149 2.45 -18.16 18.47
CA ARG A 149 1.79 -18.76 19.65
C ARG A 149 1.68 -20.27 19.52
N ARG A 150 1.27 -20.76 18.34
CA ARG A 150 1.16 -22.19 18.04
C ARG A 150 2.52 -22.89 18.00
N ASN A 151 3.58 -22.18 17.59
CA ASN A 151 4.95 -22.69 17.51
C ASN A 151 5.98 -21.71 18.14
N PRO A 152 6.28 -21.83 19.44
CA PRO A 152 7.17 -20.92 20.15
C PRO A 152 8.65 -21.01 19.73
N MET A 153 9.05 -22.04 18.96
CA MET A 153 10.41 -22.11 18.40
C MET A 153 10.68 -21.02 17.37
N LEU A 154 9.67 -20.59 16.60
CA LEU A 154 9.81 -19.52 15.60
C LEU A 154 10.31 -18.21 16.23
N ARG A 155 9.72 -17.83 17.37
CA ARG A 155 10.15 -16.64 18.14
C ARG A 155 11.59 -16.74 18.61
N ARG A 156 11.99 -17.92 19.12
CA ARG A 156 13.36 -18.17 19.58
C ARG A 156 14.36 -18.10 18.42
N MET A 157 14.00 -18.61 17.25
CA MET A 157 14.86 -18.56 16.07
C MET A 157 15.06 -17.12 15.58
N GLU A 158 14.00 -16.30 15.54
CA GLU A 158 14.11 -14.86 15.22
C GLU A 158 14.95 -14.09 16.23
N ASP A 159 14.73 -14.31 17.53
CA ASP A 159 15.53 -13.68 18.59
C ASP A 159 17.01 -14.05 18.46
N LEU A 160 17.30 -15.29 18.05
CA LEU A 160 18.67 -15.76 17.80
C LEU A 160 19.26 -15.11 16.55
N THR A 161 18.56 -15.09 15.41
CA THR A 161 19.04 -14.45 14.17
C THR A 161 19.29 -12.96 14.37
N GLN A 162 18.35 -12.22 14.97
CA GLN A 162 18.51 -10.78 15.26
C GLN A 162 19.70 -10.50 16.20
N ARG A 163 19.98 -11.38 17.17
CA ARG A 163 21.16 -11.27 18.06
C ARG A 163 22.47 -11.57 17.34
N THR A 164 22.50 -12.52 16.40
CA THR A 164 23.68 -12.76 15.56
C THR A 164 23.96 -11.58 14.63
N PHE A 165 22.94 -10.99 14.00
CA PHE A 165 23.11 -9.81 13.14
C PHE A 165 23.57 -8.56 13.89
N ARG A 166 23.17 -8.37 15.15
CA ARG A 166 23.70 -7.28 16.01
C ARG A 166 25.14 -7.48 16.49
N ARG A 167 25.70 -8.68 16.34
CA ARG A 167 27.05 -9.02 16.84
C ARG A 167 28.13 -9.06 15.77
N VAL A 168 27.80 -8.84 14.50
CA VAL A 168 28.80 -8.70 13.43
C VAL A 168 29.28 -7.25 13.43
N PRO A 169 30.53 -6.95 13.83
CA PRO A 169 31.12 -5.64 13.62
C PRO A 169 31.38 -5.45 12.11
N ALA A 170 31.23 -4.21 11.64
CA ALA A 170 31.72 -3.79 10.32
C ALA A 170 33.26 -3.89 10.25
#